data_AF-A0A523SN29-F1
#
_entry.id   AF-A0A523SN29-F1
#
_cell.length_a   1.000
_cell.length_b   1.000
_cell.length_c   1.000
_cell.angle_alpha   90.00
_cell.angle_beta   90.00
_cell.angle_gamma   90.00
#
_symmetry.space_group_name_H-M   'P 1'
#
loop_
_entity.id
_entity.type
_entity.pdbx_description
1 polymer ?
#
loop_
_entity_poly.entity_id
_entity_poly.type
_entity_poly.pdbx_seq_one_letter_code
_entity_poly.pdbx_strand_id
1 'polypeptide(L)'
;MKMKKSILTLFTILCLLFTLPLIGYKTSVKASPDTIYVPTDYPTIQEAINHANSGDTIFVHNGIYHEHVVIDESISLVGEDRDSTIIDGGGTGSVISVTANNVNANGFTIQNSGPTELDSGIYVVSSGNNISHNTITNNKNGIHLYYSSNNAISDNNAYSN
;
A
#
# COMPACT_ATOMS: atom_id res chain seq x y z
N MET A 1 -26.53 25.86 -46.57
CA MET A 1 -26.21 27.25 -46.19
C MET A 1 -24.71 27.47 -46.37
N LYS A 2 -24.24 28.42 -47.20
CA LYS A 2 -22.80 28.67 -47.37
C LYS A 2 -22.26 29.48 -46.17
N MET A 3 -21.40 28.88 -45.36
CA MET A 3 -20.69 29.58 -44.28
C MET A 3 -19.83 30.72 -44.87
N LYS A 4 -19.92 31.92 -44.28
CA LYS A 4 -19.07 33.05 -44.68
C LYS A 4 -17.60 32.73 -44.33
N LYS A 5 -16.66 33.05 -45.23
CA LYS A 5 -15.22 32.79 -45.02
C LYS A 5 -14.70 33.33 -43.68
N SER A 6 -15.21 34.47 -43.23
CA SER A 6 -14.88 35.10 -41.94
C SER A 6 -15.25 34.24 -40.72
N ILE A 7 -16.36 33.50 -40.78
CA ILE A 7 -16.81 32.58 -39.71
C ILE A 7 -15.87 31.37 -39.67
N LEU A 8 -15.46 30.86 -40.83
CA LEU A 8 -14.51 29.75 -40.91
C LEU A 8 -13.12 30.13 -40.36
N THR A 9 -12.62 31.34 -40.64
CA THR A 9 -11.36 31.82 -40.03
C THR A 9 -11.47 32.08 -38.53
N LEU A 10 -12.60 32.58 -38.04
CA LEU A 10 -12.80 32.76 -36.60
C LEU A 10 -12.85 31.41 -35.86
N PHE A 11 -13.51 30.42 -36.46
CA PHE A 11 -13.58 29.07 -35.92
C PHE A 11 -12.21 28.38 -35.88
N THR A 12 -11.38 28.49 -36.93
CA THR A 12 -10.03 27.91 -36.93
C THR A 12 -9.08 28.61 -35.94
N ILE A 13 -9.19 29.93 -35.75
CA ILE A 13 -8.44 30.66 -34.71
C ILE A 13 -8.86 30.19 -33.31
N LEU A 14 -10.16 29.98 -33.07
CA LEU A 14 -10.68 29.48 -31.79
C LEU A 14 -10.19 28.05 -31.49
N CYS A 15 -10.15 27.17 -32.49
CA CYS A 15 -9.56 25.83 -32.34
C CYS A 15 -8.06 25.88 -31.96
N LEU A 16 -7.29 26.79 -32.57
CA LEU A 16 -5.86 26.95 -32.25
C LEU A 16 -5.63 27.48 -30.82
N LEU A 17 -6.50 28.37 -30.33
CA LEU A 17 -6.47 28.87 -28.95
C LEU A 17 -6.74 27.77 -27.90
N PHE A 18 -7.54 26.76 -28.23
CA PHE A 18 -7.80 25.61 -27.36
C PHE A 18 -6.70 24.53 -27.37
N THR A 19 -5.82 24.50 -28.39
CA THR A 19 -4.68 23.55 -28.42
C THR A 19 -3.43 24.06 -27.72
N LEU A 20 -3.28 25.38 -27.57
CA LEU A 20 -2.11 26.01 -26.92
C LEU A 20 -1.87 25.59 -25.45
N PRO A 21 -2.89 25.32 -24.60
CA PRO A 21 -2.68 24.86 -23.23
C PRO A 21 -2.08 23.45 -23.11
N LEU A 22 -2.18 22.59 -24.13
CA LEU A 22 -1.70 21.20 -24.05
C LEU A 22 -0.18 21.06 -24.16
N ILE A 23 0.53 22.09 -24.65
CA ILE A 23 1.94 21.99 -25.05
C ILE A 23 2.90 22.03 -23.82
N GLY A 24 2.40 22.39 -22.63
CA GLY A 24 3.22 22.58 -21.42
C GLY A 24 3.14 21.48 -20.34
N TYR A 25 2.14 20.60 -20.36
CA TYR A 25 1.94 19.62 -19.29
C TYR A 25 2.86 18.41 -19.44
N LYS A 26 4.11 18.55 -19.00
CA LYS A 26 4.99 17.41 -18.73
C LYS A 26 4.55 16.71 -17.45
N THR A 27 3.60 15.79 -17.55
CA THR A 27 3.35 14.81 -16.50
C THR A 27 4.54 13.86 -16.43
N SER A 28 5.38 14.00 -15.40
CA SER A 28 6.44 13.05 -15.11
C SER A 28 5.83 11.82 -14.43
N VAL A 29 5.29 10.90 -15.22
CA VAL A 29 4.88 9.59 -14.71
C VAL A 29 6.16 8.80 -14.37
N LYS A 30 6.37 8.44 -13.09
CA LYS A 30 7.38 7.44 -12.73
C LYS A 30 6.98 6.13 -13.40
N ALA A 31 7.77 5.69 -14.37
CA ALA A 31 7.50 4.47 -15.15
C ALA A 31 8.13 3.20 -14.54
N SER A 32 8.64 3.31 -13.32
CA SER A 32 9.21 2.22 -12.53
C SER A 32 8.72 2.37 -11.09
N PRO A 33 8.42 1.26 -10.38
CA PRO A 33 8.42 1.23 -8.93
C PRO A 33 9.64 1.93 -8.34
N ASP A 34 9.42 2.66 -7.25
CA ASP A 34 10.45 3.19 -6.38
C ASP A 34 10.59 2.35 -5.10
N THR A 35 11.64 2.59 -4.32
CA THR A 35 11.79 2.06 -2.96
C THR A 35 11.82 3.20 -1.96
N ILE A 36 10.87 3.17 -1.02
CA ILE A 36 10.74 4.13 0.08
C ILE A 36 11.26 3.44 1.34
N TYR A 37 12.20 4.07 2.03
CA TYR A 37 12.89 3.50 3.19
C TYR A 37 12.33 4.05 4.50
N VAL A 38 11.94 3.17 5.42
CA VAL A 38 11.49 3.52 6.77
C VAL A 38 12.58 3.11 7.77
N PRO A 39 13.06 3.98 8.68
CA PRO A 39 12.54 5.32 8.99
C PRO A 39 13.22 6.47 8.21
N THR A 40 14.00 6.18 7.16
CA THR A 40 14.92 7.15 6.51
C THR A 40 14.20 8.25 5.73
N ASP A 41 13.23 7.90 4.89
CA ASP A 41 12.45 8.83 4.08
C ASP A 41 11.19 9.30 4.82
N TYR A 42 10.58 8.41 5.60
CA TYR A 42 9.42 8.67 6.46
C TYR A 42 9.61 8.02 7.83
N PRO A 43 9.24 8.67 8.94
CA PRO A 43 9.46 8.16 10.29
C PRO A 43 8.59 6.93 10.66
N THR A 44 7.52 6.66 9.92
CA THR A 44 6.54 5.61 10.21
C THR A 44 6.18 4.81 8.95
N ILE A 45 5.70 3.58 9.13
CA ILE A 45 5.27 2.71 8.04
C ILE A 45 4.04 3.30 7.35
N GLN A 46 3.07 3.81 8.12
CA GLN A 46 1.86 4.38 7.54
C GLN A 46 2.15 5.66 6.74
N GLU A 47 3.06 6.54 7.18
CA GLU A 47 3.43 7.72 6.38
C GLU A 47 4.09 7.35 5.05
N ALA A 48 4.90 6.28 5.03
CA ALA A 48 5.50 5.79 3.80
C ALA A 48 4.44 5.23 2.83
N ILE A 49 3.47 4.45 3.31
CA ILE A 49 2.34 3.95 2.50
C ILE A 49 1.51 5.12 1.94
N ASN A 50 1.19 6.12 2.77
CA ASN A 50 0.40 7.28 2.36
C ASN A 50 1.04 8.12 1.24
N HIS A 51 2.34 7.98 0.97
CA HIS A 51 3.07 8.65 -0.11
C HIS A 51 3.41 7.74 -1.29
N ALA A 52 3.18 6.43 -1.16
CA ALA A 52 3.51 5.45 -2.16
C ALA A 52 2.57 5.51 -3.37
N ASN A 53 3.06 5.01 -4.51
CA ASN A 53 2.27 4.76 -5.70
C ASN A 53 2.10 3.25 -5.87
N SER A 54 1.03 2.84 -6.57
CA SER A 54 0.85 1.44 -6.96
C SER A 54 2.11 0.87 -7.64
N GLY A 55 2.62 -0.23 -7.11
CA GLY A 55 3.85 -0.90 -7.52
C GLY A 55 5.09 -0.60 -6.67
N ASP A 56 5.11 0.49 -5.90
CA ASP A 56 6.26 0.87 -5.06
C ASP A 56 6.55 -0.16 -3.95
N THR A 57 7.79 -0.14 -3.44
CA THR A 57 8.23 -0.96 -2.30
C THR A 57 8.45 -0.08 -1.08
N ILE A 58 7.83 -0.44 0.05
CA ILE A 58 8.13 0.11 1.37
C ILE A 58 9.13 -0.84 2.04
N PHE A 59 10.40 -0.44 2.12
CA PHE A 59 11.43 -1.20 2.79
C PHE A 59 11.59 -0.68 4.23
N VAL A 60 11.31 -1.55 5.20
CA VAL A 60 11.29 -1.21 6.63
C VAL A 60 12.53 -1.79 7.30
N HIS A 61 13.40 -0.91 7.80
CA HIS A 61 14.59 -1.30 8.54
C HIS A 61 14.26 -1.92 9.90
N ASN A 62 15.22 -2.68 10.43
CA ASN A 62 15.15 -3.29 11.76
C ASN A 62 14.76 -2.27 12.86
N GLY A 63 13.78 -2.62 13.69
CA GLY A 63 13.17 -1.73 14.67
C GLY A 63 11.82 -2.25 15.20
N ILE A 64 11.25 -1.53 16.16
CA ILE A 64 9.90 -1.81 16.70
C ILE A 64 8.98 -0.63 16.38
N TYR A 65 8.02 -0.87 15.49
CA TYR A 65 7.05 0.10 14.98
C TYR A 65 5.72 -0.09 15.71
N HIS A 66 5.38 0.85 16.57
CA HIS A 66 4.15 0.83 17.36
C HIS A 66 3.03 1.49 16.57
N GLU A 67 2.43 0.75 15.64
CA GLU A 67 1.55 1.27 14.59
C GLU A 67 0.36 0.33 14.29
N HIS A 68 -0.72 0.92 13.76
CA HIS A 68 -1.78 0.19 13.06
C HIS A 68 -1.66 0.48 11.57
N VAL A 69 -1.15 -0.47 10.81
CA VAL A 69 -0.82 -0.29 9.39
C VAL A 69 -2.02 -0.67 8.53
N VAL A 70 -2.49 0.25 7.71
CA VAL A 70 -3.50 0.04 6.67
C VAL A 70 -2.81 0.10 5.31
N ILE A 71 -2.84 -1.00 4.59
CA ILE A 71 -2.30 -1.11 3.22
C ILE A 71 -3.45 -0.99 2.23
N ASP A 72 -3.76 0.25 1.87
CA ASP A 72 -4.81 0.65 0.93
C ASP A 72 -4.31 0.96 -0.49
N GLU A 73 -3.00 0.79 -0.73
CA GLU A 73 -2.41 0.79 -2.07
C GLU A 73 -1.70 -0.52 -2.43
N SER A 74 -1.64 -0.81 -3.73
CA SER A 74 -1.07 -2.05 -4.28
C SER A 74 0.47 -2.01 -4.27
N ILE A 75 1.08 -2.15 -3.09
CA ILE A 75 2.52 -2.02 -2.84
C ILE A 75 3.17 -3.31 -2.34
N SER A 76 4.51 -3.32 -2.24
CA SER A 76 5.25 -4.37 -1.53
C SER A 76 5.80 -3.84 -0.21
N LEU A 77 5.26 -4.31 0.92
CA LEU A 77 5.73 -4.01 2.26
C LEU A 77 6.74 -5.08 2.69
N VAL A 78 8.01 -4.69 2.86
CA VAL A 78 9.14 -5.60 3.06
C VAL A 78 9.93 -5.19 4.30
N GLY A 79 9.97 -6.07 5.30
CA GLY A 79 10.84 -5.91 6.47
C GLY A 79 12.26 -6.42 6.19
N GLU A 80 13.26 -5.77 6.78
CA GLU A 80 14.68 -6.09 6.59
C GLU A 80 15.04 -7.50 7.11
N ASP A 81 14.51 -7.87 8.28
CA ASP A 81 14.61 -9.20 8.87
C ASP A 81 13.38 -9.44 9.75
N ARG A 82 12.68 -10.57 9.56
CA ARG A 82 11.45 -10.88 10.31
C ARG A 82 11.68 -11.03 11.82
N ASP A 83 12.89 -11.38 12.24
CA ASP A 83 13.21 -11.61 13.65
C ASP A 83 13.58 -10.29 14.38
N SER A 84 13.76 -9.18 13.65
CA SER A 84 14.08 -7.85 14.21
C SER A 84 13.35 -6.64 13.61
N THR A 85 12.50 -6.82 12.60
CA THR A 85 11.56 -5.81 12.10
C THR A 85 10.16 -6.14 12.64
N ILE A 86 9.77 -5.46 13.71
CA ILE A 86 8.58 -5.78 14.51
C ILE A 86 7.52 -4.68 14.32
N ILE A 87 6.29 -5.08 14.01
CA ILE A 87 5.11 -4.20 14.08
C ILE A 87 4.27 -4.63 15.28
N ASP A 88 4.03 -3.70 16.20
CA ASP A 88 3.39 -3.92 17.50
C ASP A 88 2.09 -3.11 17.61
N GLY A 89 0.95 -3.80 17.72
CA GLY A 89 -0.38 -3.18 17.84
C GLY A 89 -0.72 -2.68 19.25
N GLY A 90 0.16 -2.80 20.24
CA GLY A 90 -0.04 -2.25 21.58
C GLY A 90 -1.23 -2.82 22.37
N GLY A 91 -1.83 -3.93 21.93
CA GLY A 91 -3.01 -4.55 22.54
C GLY A 91 -4.34 -3.96 22.06
N THR A 92 -4.38 -3.28 20.92
CA THR A 92 -5.61 -2.72 20.31
C THR A 92 -5.70 -3.01 18.81
N GLY A 93 -6.91 -3.02 18.24
CA GLY A 93 -7.13 -3.08 16.78
C GLY A 93 -6.53 -4.30 16.05
N SER A 94 -6.49 -4.24 14.73
CA SER A 94 -5.61 -5.13 13.95
C SER A 94 -4.25 -4.46 13.74
N VAL A 95 -3.17 -5.24 13.69
CA VAL A 95 -1.80 -4.70 13.54
C VAL A 95 -1.55 -4.29 12.09
N ILE A 96 -1.88 -5.18 11.14
CA ILE A 96 -1.93 -4.89 9.70
C ILE A 96 -3.34 -5.15 9.17
N SER A 97 -3.88 -4.20 8.40
CA SER A 97 -5.12 -4.34 7.62
C SER A 97 -4.82 -4.18 6.13
N VAL A 98 -4.99 -5.24 5.35
CA VAL A 98 -4.77 -5.26 3.90
C VAL A 98 -6.10 -5.04 3.19
N THR A 99 -6.24 -3.88 2.55
CA THR A 99 -7.48 -3.42 1.88
C THR A 99 -7.31 -3.21 0.38
N ALA A 100 -6.08 -2.97 -0.10
CA ALA A 100 -5.72 -3.04 -1.52
C ALA A 100 -5.51 -4.47 -2.01
N ASN A 101 -5.75 -4.69 -3.31
CA ASN A 101 -5.43 -5.94 -3.99
C ASN A 101 -3.95 -5.99 -4.40
N ASN A 102 -3.42 -7.20 -4.63
CA ASN A 102 -2.06 -7.45 -5.13
C ASN A 102 -0.93 -6.90 -4.23
N VAL A 103 -1.18 -6.81 -2.92
CA VAL A 103 -0.18 -6.43 -1.92
C VAL A 103 0.78 -7.61 -1.66
N ASN A 104 2.08 -7.32 -1.58
CA ASN A 104 3.04 -8.23 -0.93
C ASN A 104 3.31 -7.72 0.50
N ALA A 105 3.28 -8.59 1.51
CA ALA A 105 3.67 -8.27 2.87
C ALA A 105 4.54 -9.38 3.46
N ASN A 106 5.84 -9.10 3.65
CA ASN A 106 6.81 -10.11 4.08
C ASN A 106 7.95 -9.57 4.94
N GLY A 107 8.55 -10.43 5.75
CA GLY A 107 9.76 -10.09 6.51
C GLY A 107 9.51 -9.39 7.84
N PHE A 108 8.36 -9.59 8.49
CA PHE A 108 8.01 -8.96 9.76
C PHE A 108 7.73 -9.96 10.89
N THR A 109 7.97 -9.53 12.13
CA THR A 109 7.20 -10.03 13.29
C THR A 109 5.99 -9.11 13.49
N ILE A 110 4.81 -9.68 13.60
CA ILE A 110 3.55 -8.97 13.82
C ILE A 110 2.92 -9.42 15.14
N GLN A 111 2.73 -8.49 16.08
CA GLN A 111 2.31 -8.83 17.43
C GLN A 111 1.36 -7.85 18.12
N ASN A 112 0.72 -8.34 19.18
CA ASN A 112 -0.09 -7.58 20.13
C ASN A 112 -1.28 -6.85 19.48
N SER A 113 -2.08 -7.56 18.68
CA SER A 113 -3.40 -7.05 18.27
C SER A 113 -4.33 -6.82 19.48
N GLY A 114 -5.45 -6.15 19.21
CA GLY A 114 -6.57 -6.03 20.13
C GLY A 114 -7.26 -7.36 20.48
N PRO A 115 -8.17 -7.35 21.47
CA PRO A 115 -8.82 -8.55 21.99
C PRO A 115 -10.17 -8.89 21.32
N THR A 116 -10.68 -8.08 20.38
CA THR A 116 -12.02 -8.29 19.81
C THR A 116 -12.01 -9.36 18.72
N GLU A 117 -13.16 -9.99 18.44
CA GLU A 117 -13.26 -11.13 17.51
C GLU A 117 -12.72 -10.88 16.09
N LEU A 118 -12.61 -9.61 15.65
CA LEU A 118 -12.04 -9.24 14.35
C LEU A 118 -10.57 -8.79 14.42
N ASP A 119 -10.07 -8.44 15.61
CA ASP A 119 -8.69 -7.99 15.78
C ASP A 119 -7.72 -9.11 15.41
N SER A 120 -6.76 -8.77 14.55
CA SER A 120 -5.86 -9.74 13.93
C SER A 120 -4.44 -9.18 13.86
N GLY A 121 -3.43 -10.07 13.82
CA GLY A 121 -2.08 -9.69 13.40
C GLY A 121 -2.14 -9.15 11.96
N ILE A 122 -2.67 -9.96 11.03
CA ILE A 122 -2.93 -9.53 9.66
C ILE A 122 -4.40 -9.80 9.31
N TYR A 123 -5.16 -8.75 9.04
CA TYR A 123 -6.54 -8.82 8.55
C TYR A 123 -6.59 -8.52 7.04
N VAL A 124 -7.16 -9.42 6.24
CA VAL A 124 -7.14 -9.34 4.76
C VAL A 124 -8.55 -9.38 4.18
N VAL A 125 -9.00 -8.21 3.71
CA VAL A 125 -10.33 -8.01 3.09
C VAL A 125 -10.28 -7.79 1.57
N SER A 126 -9.09 -7.99 0.99
CA SER A 126 -8.80 -7.80 -0.44
C SER A 126 -8.22 -9.08 -1.08
N SER A 127 -8.02 -9.08 -2.40
CA SER A 127 -7.70 -10.27 -3.18
C SER A 127 -6.36 -10.18 -3.92
N GLY A 128 -5.78 -11.34 -4.24
CA GLY A 128 -4.54 -11.44 -5.02
C GLY A 128 -3.26 -11.13 -4.23
N ASN A 129 -3.34 -11.06 -2.91
CA ASN A 129 -2.22 -10.68 -2.05
C ASN A 129 -1.29 -11.86 -1.74
N ASN A 130 -0.04 -11.55 -1.42
CA ASN A 130 0.97 -12.49 -0.94
C ASN A 130 1.41 -12.09 0.48
N ILE A 131 1.01 -12.87 1.46
CA ILE A 131 1.42 -12.71 2.86
C ILE A 131 2.40 -13.85 3.17
N SER A 132 3.70 -13.55 3.26
CA SER A 132 4.71 -14.60 3.37
C SER A 132 5.93 -14.26 4.21
N HIS A 133 6.63 -15.29 4.70
CA HIS A 133 7.86 -15.13 5.49
C HIS A 133 7.73 -14.23 6.74
N ASN A 134 6.55 -14.20 7.37
CA ASN A 134 6.31 -13.44 8.60
C ASN A 134 6.27 -14.34 9.84
N THR A 135 6.58 -13.77 11.00
CA THR A 135 6.29 -14.33 12.32
C THR A 135 5.04 -13.64 12.88
N ILE A 136 4.03 -14.40 13.33
CA ILE A 136 2.76 -13.84 13.83
C ILE A 136 2.49 -14.41 15.22
N THR A 137 2.52 -13.57 16.25
CA THR A 137 2.43 -13.99 17.65
C THR A 137 1.71 -13.00 18.55
N ASN A 138 1.05 -13.48 19.61
CA ASN A 138 0.35 -12.67 20.60
C ASN A 138 -0.78 -11.80 20.03
N ASN A 139 -1.47 -12.27 18.99
CA ASN A 139 -2.65 -11.62 18.42
C ASN A 139 -3.91 -12.43 18.79
N LYS A 140 -5.09 -11.80 18.74
CA LYS A 140 -6.38 -12.47 18.96
C LYS A 140 -6.77 -13.39 17.81
N ASN A 141 -6.45 -12.99 16.58
CA ASN A 141 -6.38 -13.86 15.41
C ASN A 141 -4.99 -13.68 14.79
N GLY A 142 -4.34 -14.75 14.32
CA GLY A 142 -3.04 -14.62 13.65
C GLY A 142 -3.16 -13.92 12.29
N ILE A 143 -3.66 -14.66 11.30
CA ILE A 143 -3.97 -14.15 9.95
C ILE A 143 -5.45 -14.46 9.68
N HIS A 144 -6.25 -13.44 9.34
CA HIS A 144 -7.68 -13.57 9.12
C HIS A 144 -8.06 -13.05 7.72
N LEU A 145 -8.53 -13.95 6.85
CA LEU A 145 -9.04 -13.63 5.52
C LEU A 145 -10.56 -13.54 5.57
N TYR A 146 -11.13 -12.38 5.25
CA TYR A 146 -12.56 -12.12 5.33
C TYR A 146 -13.12 -11.62 3.99
N TYR A 147 -14.04 -12.39 3.41
CA TYR A 147 -14.63 -12.17 2.07
C TYR A 147 -13.60 -11.89 0.95
N SER A 148 -12.41 -12.46 1.06
CA SER A 148 -11.29 -12.28 0.13
C SER A 148 -11.00 -13.52 -0.72
N SER A 149 -10.23 -13.36 -1.82
CA SER A 149 -9.98 -14.42 -2.79
C SER A 149 -8.55 -14.40 -3.34
N ASN A 150 -8.05 -15.54 -3.84
CA ASN A 150 -6.76 -15.66 -4.52
C ASN A 150 -5.54 -15.13 -3.73
N ASN A 151 -5.60 -15.18 -2.39
CA ASN A 151 -4.49 -14.78 -1.53
C ASN A 151 -3.55 -15.98 -1.28
N ALA A 152 -2.25 -15.76 -1.45
CA ALA A 152 -1.20 -16.70 -1.09
C ALA A 152 -0.73 -16.43 0.35
N ILE A 153 -0.80 -17.46 1.20
CA ILE A 153 -0.32 -17.42 2.59
C ILE A 153 0.73 -18.53 2.73
N SER A 154 2.03 -18.19 2.69
CA SER A 154 3.12 -19.19 2.67
C SER A 154 4.29 -18.83 3.59
N ASP A 155 5.01 -19.83 4.08
CA ASP A 155 6.28 -19.65 4.82
C ASP A 155 6.19 -18.77 6.09
N ASN A 156 4.97 -18.57 6.60
CA ASN A 156 4.69 -17.84 7.84
C ASN A 156 4.78 -18.77 9.06
N ASN A 157 5.28 -18.25 10.18
CA ASN A 157 5.28 -18.92 11.47
C ASN A 157 4.26 -18.25 12.40
N ALA A 158 3.08 -18.85 12.56
CA ALA A 158 2.01 -18.36 13.43
C ALA A 158 1.90 -19.22 14.69
N TYR A 159 2.13 -18.64 15.86
CA TYR A 159 2.07 -19.32 17.17
C TYR A 159 1.61 -18.34 18.27
N SER A 160 1.07 -18.85 19.38
CA SER A 160 0.56 -18.00 20.48
C SER A 160 -0.47 -16.95 20.01
N ASN A 161 -1.31 -17.36 19.05
CA ASN A 161 -2.60 -16.77 18.66
C ASN A 161 -3.60 -17.94 18.66
#